data_AF-A0A1V1TW19-F1
#
_entry.id   AF-A0A1V1TW19-F1
#
_cell.length_a   1.000
_cell.length_b   1.000
_cell.length_c   1.000
_cell.angle_alpha   90.00
_cell.angle_beta   90.00
_cell.angle_gamma   90.00
#
_symmetry.space_group_name_H-M   'P 1'
#
loop_
_entity.id
_entity.type
_entity.pdbx_description
1 polymer ?
#
loop_
_entity_poly.entity_id
_entity_poly.type
_entity_poly.pdbx_seq_one_letter_code
_entity_poly.pdbx_strand_id
1 'polypeptide(L)'
;MITIPDPPKPMEANLQNCASSLGILDRLPAELLHEVLRSLDFQSAIRFSRVSIQGKNILYSLPAYRDVIKHAPHALAALSQTKLLHLHSASELHNALRNERCATCPEYGVYLFLPTCERCCWQCLRSNPTRRVVSPTAAAKTFALSPKMVQRLPVMFSIPGTYGVVCKSTQKSYRLVSVSAAKELVVSIYGSAENAIEAIIHRQPNEQTARYLQAIFSDSTCLDSLMIPDQGNARVDRYFGMASIPFPSLTTPDIVEHGLWCKGCEWTYKQYKDRRLSAYVIANIVPTDCNPDRVLFGMVRRARSRIRLSAHIRHCYGAQQLLADQGVQEG
;
A
#
# COMPACT_ATOMS: atom_id res chain seq x y z
N MET A 1 3.29 -7.36 6.03
CA MET A 1 1.89 -7.22 5.62
C MET A 1 1.02 -8.05 6.52
N ILE A 2 -0.24 -7.65 6.60
CA ILE A 2 -1.34 -8.45 7.10
C ILE A 2 -1.51 -9.67 6.18
N THR A 3 -1.74 -10.83 6.79
CA THR A 3 -2.24 -12.04 6.14
C THR A 3 -3.63 -12.31 6.69
N ILE A 4 -4.61 -12.45 5.82
CA ILE A 4 -6.00 -12.76 6.22
C ILE A 4 -6.34 -14.13 5.67
N PRO A 5 -7.00 -15.01 6.44
CA PRO A 5 -7.60 -16.23 5.91
C PRO A 5 -8.51 -15.92 4.73
N ASP A 6 -8.78 -16.92 3.88
CA ASP A 6 -9.61 -16.68 2.71
C ASP A 6 -11.00 -16.15 3.12
N PRO A 7 -11.39 -14.97 2.59
CA PRO A 7 -12.70 -14.41 2.88
C PRO A 7 -13.78 -15.33 2.30
N PRO A 8 -14.98 -15.35 2.91
CA PRO A 8 -16.10 -16.12 2.37
C PRO A 8 -16.35 -15.71 0.91
N LYS A 9 -16.61 -16.71 0.08
CA LYS A 9 -16.82 -16.54 -1.37
C LYS A 9 -17.91 -15.48 -1.59
N PRO A 10 -17.73 -14.50 -2.50
CA PRO A 10 -18.78 -13.54 -2.80
C PRO A 10 -20.04 -14.29 -3.19
N MET A 11 -21.16 -13.98 -2.53
CA MET A 11 -22.44 -14.58 -2.86
C MET A 11 -22.83 -14.05 -4.24
N GLU A 12 -22.92 -14.95 -5.24
CA GLU A 12 -23.39 -14.57 -6.57
C GLU A 12 -24.80 -13.99 -6.44
N ALA A 13 -24.99 -12.79 -6.98
CA ALA A 13 -26.29 -12.14 -6.95
C ALA A 13 -27.22 -12.92 -7.88
N ASN A 14 -28.08 -13.75 -7.31
CA ASN A 14 -29.20 -14.33 -8.03
C ASN A 14 -30.15 -13.16 -8.36
N LEU A 15 -30.16 -12.74 -9.63
CA LEU A 15 -31.01 -11.67 -10.16
C LEU A 15 -32.47 -12.17 -10.22
N GLN A 16 -33.05 -12.52 -9.07
CA GLN A 16 -34.45 -12.86 -8.98
C GLN A 16 -35.25 -11.54 -9.00
N ASN A 17 -36.13 -11.39 -9.99
CA ASN A 17 -37.07 -10.28 -10.14
C ASN A 17 -38.10 -10.25 -9.00
N CYS A 18 -37.68 -9.85 -7.81
CA CYS A 18 -38.59 -9.34 -6.79
C CYS A 18 -38.64 -7.82 -6.94
N ALA A 19 -39.80 -7.28 -7.31
CA ALA A 19 -40.02 -5.85 -7.45
C ALA A 19 -39.94 -5.16 -6.07
N SER A 20 -38.73 -4.80 -5.64
CA SER A 20 -38.52 -3.87 -4.52
C SER A 20 -38.23 -2.49 -5.08
N SER A 21 -38.71 -1.43 -4.43
CA SER A 21 -38.45 -0.02 -4.78
C SER A 21 -37.22 0.54 -4.03
N LEU A 22 -36.61 1.62 -4.53
CA LEU A 22 -35.64 2.44 -3.77
C LEU A 22 -36.31 3.57 -2.97
N GLY A 23 -37.65 3.61 -2.96
CA GLY A 23 -38.44 4.66 -2.35
C GLY A 23 -38.25 6.00 -3.05
N ILE A 24 -37.94 7.04 -2.30
CA ILE A 24 -37.77 8.40 -2.85
C ILE A 24 -36.62 8.50 -3.88
N LEU A 25 -35.64 7.60 -3.81
CA LEU A 25 -34.50 7.58 -4.73
C LEU A 25 -34.88 7.12 -6.14
N ASP A 26 -36.02 6.44 -6.33
CA ASP A 26 -36.53 6.10 -7.66
C ASP A 26 -36.90 7.34 -8.49
N ARG A 27 -36.99 8.53 -7.86
CA ARG A 27 -37.21 9.82 -8.54
C ARG A 27 -35.94 10.39 -9.17
N LEU A 28 -34.76 9.87 -8.82
CA LEU A 28 -33.50 10.35 -9.38
C LEU A 28 -33.28 9.74 -10.77
N PRO A 29 -32.82 10.54 -11.75
CA PRO A 29 -32.23 10.00 -12.98
C PRO A 29 -31.13 9.00 -12.66
N ALA A 30 -30.99 7.97 -13.52
CA ALA A 30 -30.04 6.88 -13.29
C ALA A 30 -28.59 7.38 -13.16
N GLU A 31 -28.23 8.43 -13.88
CA GLU A 31 -26.92 9.05 -13.85
C GLU A 31 -26.61 9.63 -12.46
N LEU A 32 -27.56 10.38 -11.87
CA LEU A 32 -27.41 10.95 -10.54
C LEU A 32 -27.37 9.87 -9.47
N LEU A 33 -28.21 8.84 -9.61
CA LEU A 33 -28.19 7.70 -8.70
C LEU A 33 -26.84 6.98 -8.74
N HIS A 34 -26.31 6.71 -9.93
CA HIS A 34 -25.00 6.09 -10.07
C HIS A 34 -23.88 6.95 -9.48
N GLU A 35 -23.93 8.28 -9.66
CA GLU A 35 -22.92 9.18 -9.11
C GLU A 35 -22.95 9.22 -7.59
N VAL A 36 -24.14 9.28 -6.99
CA VAL A 36 -24.32 9.16 -5.54
C VAL A 36 -23.72 7.84 -5.05
N LEU A 37 -24.06 6.71 -5.68
CA LEU A 37 -23.55 5.40 -5.26
C LEU A 37 -22.04 5.24 -5.44
N ARG A 38 -21.43 5.87 -6.45
CA ARG A 38 -19.97 5.90 -6.65
C ARG A 38 -19.23 6.68 -5.56
N SER A 39 -19.88 7.69 -4.98
CA SER A 39 -19.33 8.52 -3.90
C SER A 39 -19.43 7.87 -2.51
N LEU A 40 -20.24 6.83 -2.35
CA LEU A 40 -20.38 6.15 -1.07
C LEU A 40 -19.10 5.41 -0.68
N ASP A 41 -18.71 5.56 0.58
CA ASP A 41 -17.73 4.67 1.21
C ASP A 41 -18.28 3.23 1.28
N PHE A 42 -17.38 2.24 1.38
CA PHE A 42 -17.78 0.84 1.40
C PHE A 42 -18.74 0.50 2.55
N GLN A 43 -18.58 1.12 3.71
CA GLN A 43 -19.45 0.86 4.85
C GLN A 43 -20.88 1.37 4.58
N SER A 44 -21.01 2.56 3.99
CA SER A 44 -22.29 3.12 3.55
C SER A 44 -22.89 2.33 2.39
N ALA A 45 -22.09 1.91 1.40
CA ALA A 45 -22.54 1.08 0.30
C ALA A 45 -23.06 -0.29 0.76
N ILE A 46 -22.38 -0.96 1.70
CA ILE A 46 -22.84 -2.22 2.30
C ILE A 46 -24.18 -2.00 3.03
N ARG A 47 -24.32 -0.92 3.79
CA ARG A 47 -25.59 -0.58 4.46
C ARG A 47 -26.70 -0.33 3.45
N PHE A 48 -26.43 0.42 2.39
CA PHE A 48 -27.37 0.67 1.30
C PHE A 48 -27.82 -0.65 0.63
N SER A 49 -26.90 -1.58 0.37
CA SER A 49 -27.23 -2.88 -0.23
C SER A 49 -28.16 -3.76 0.64
N ARG A 50 -28.33 -3.42 1.92
CA ARG A 50 -29.19 -4.17 2.86
C ARG A 50 -30.59 -3.59 2.98
N VAL A 51 -30.84 -2.39 2.46
CA VAL A 51 -32.17 -1.74 2.62
C VAL A 51 -33.17 -2.12 1.51
N SER A 52 -32.69 -2.47 0.31
CA SER A 52 -33.54 -2.80 -0.83
C SER A 52 -32.84 -3.78 -1.77
N ILE A 53 -33.57 -4.75 -2.34
CA ILE A 53 -33.04 -5.71 -3.32
C ILE A 53 -32.64 -4.96 -4.60
N GLN A 54 -33.43 -3.99 -5.04
CA GLN A 54 -33.12 -3.12 -6.18
C GLN A 54 -31.87 -2.30 -5.90
N GLY A 55 -31.73 -1.76 -4.68
CA GLY A 55 -30.53 -1.01 -4.27
C GLY A 55 -29.28 -1.88 -4.31
N LYS A 56 -29.38 -3.11 -3.82
CA LYS A 56 -28.33 -4.12 -3.96
C LYS A 56 -28.01 -4.38 -5.43
N ASN A 57 -29.00 -4.63 -6.27
CA ASN A 57 -28.79 -4.95 -7.69
C ASN A 57 -28.09 -3.80 -8.43
N ILE A 58 -28.51 -2.56 -8.19
CA ILE A 58 -27.89 -1.37 -8.80
C ILE A 58 -26.45 -1.22 -8.32
N LEU A 59 -26.19 -1.36 -7.01
CA LEU A 59 -24.83 -1.30 -6.49
C LEU A 59 -23.91 -2.37 -7.11
N TYR A 60 -24.40 -3.61 -7.23
CA TYR A 60 -23.65 -4.72 -7.85
C TYR A 60 -23.47 -4.56 -9.36
N SER A 61 -24.32 -3.75 -10.02
CA SER A 61 -24.16 -3.41 -11.43
C SER A 61 -23.02 -2.41 -11.68
N LEU A 62 -22.58 -1.67 -10.66
CA LEU A 62 -21.48 -0.72 -10.79
C LEU A 62 -20.15 -1.47 -11.02
N PRO A 63 -19.43 -1.20 -12.12
CA PRO A 63 -18.18 -1.89 -12.43
C PRO A 63 -17.15 -1.78 -11.31
N ALA A 64 -17.00 -0.60 -10.71
CA ALA A 64 -16.05 -0.37 -9.63
C ALA A 64 -16.33 -1.25 -8.40
N TYR A 65 -17.59 -1.34 -7.98
CA TYR A 65 -17.96 -2.18 -6.83
C TYR A 65 -17.79 -3.67 -7.15
N ARG A 66 -18.29 -4.10 -8.31
CA ARG A 66 -18.21 -5.50 -8.77
C ARG A 66 -16.77 -5.97 -8.87
N ASP A 67 -15.90 -5.21 -9.53
CA ASP A 67 -14.52 -5.59 -9.77
C ASP A 67 -13.73 -5.66 -8.45
N VAL A 68 -13.96 -4.73 -7.52
CA VAL A 68 -13.30 -4.76 -6.20
C VAL A 68 -13.75 -5.97 -5.37
N ILE A 69 -15.05 -6.28 -5.33
CA ILE A 69 -15.58 -7.47 -4.64
C ILE A 69 -14.99 -8.75 -5.23
N LYS A 70 -14.88 -8.82 -6.57
CA LYS A 70 -14.39 -10.01 -7.29
C LYS A 70 -12.87 -10.20 -7.12
N HIS A 71 -12.08 -9.14 -7.25
CA HIS A 71 -10.63 -9.24 -7.40
C HIS A 71 -9.83 -8.81 -6.17
N ALA A 72 -10.43 -8.11 -5.21
CA ALA A 72 -9.75 -7.66 -4.00
C ALA A 72 -10.46 -8.02 -2.68
N PRO A 73 -11.00 -9.24 -2.51
CA PRO A 73 -11.78 -9.58 -1.32
C PRO A 73 -10.92 -9.56 -0.03
N HIS A 74 -9.64 -9.93 -0.10
CA HIS A 74 -8.74 -9.84 1.06
C HIS A 74 -8.50 -8.38 1.49
N ALA A 75 -8.43 -7.43 0.55
CA ALA A 75 -8.29 -6.01 0.89
C ALA A 75 -9.55 -5.47 1.59
N LEU A 76 -10.74 -5.83 1.11
CA LEU A 76 -12.00 -5.50 1.79
C LEU A 76 -12.08 -6.11 3.19
N ALA A 77 -11.68 -7.37 3.34
CA ALA A 77 -11.60 -8.01 4.65
C ALA A 77 -10.63 -7.27 5.59
N ALA A 78 -9.48 -6.82 5.06
CA ALA A 78 -8.51 -6.04 5.82
C ALA A 78 -9.11 -4.72 6.28
N LEU A 79 -9.66 -3.93 5.36
CA LEU A 79 -10.30 -2.66 5.68
C LEU A 79 -11.43 -2.82 6.71
N SER A 80 -12.20 -3.90 6.63
CA SER A 80 -13.26 -4.21 7.60
C SER A 80 -12.71 -4.48 8.99
N GLN A 81 -11.71 -5.37 9.09
CA GLN A 81 -11.11 -5.75 10.36
C GLN A 81 -10.31 -4.59 10.98
N THR A 82 -9.69 -3.75 10.16
CA THR A 82 -8.92 -2.59 10.62
C THR A 82 -9.79 -1.34 10.86
N LYS A 83 -11.11 -1.44 10.65
CA LYS A 83 -12.11 -0.38 10.83
C LYS A 83 -11.94 0.82 9.88
N LEU A 84 -11.48 0.60 8.65
CA LEU A 84 -11.21 1.65 7.66
C LEU A 84 -12.20 1.67 6.48
N LEU A 85 -13.21 0.79 6.43
CA LEU A 85 -14.19 0.78 5.32
C LEU A 85 -14.92 2.11 5.10
N HIS A 86 -15.11 2.90 6.16
CA HIS A 86 -15.80 4.19 6.10
C HIS A 86 -14.96 5.31 5.47
N LEU A 87 -13.67 5.08 5.23
CA LEU A 87 -12.76 6.09 4.66
C LEU A 87 -12.64 6.00 3.14
N HIS A 88 -13.12 4.91 2.54
CA HIS A 88 -12.81 4.59 1.16
C HIS A 88 -14.04 4.13 0.39
N SER A 89 -14.20 4.72 -0.79
CA SER A 89 -15.20 4.36 -1.79
C SER A 89 -14.77 3.17 -2.64
N ALA A 90 -15.75 2.56 -3.32
CA ALA A 90 -15.47 1.56 -4.34
C ALA A 90 -14.62 2.11 -5.49
N SER A 91 -14.84 3.37 -5.84
CA SER A 91 -14.11 4.06 -6.92
C SER A 91 -12.63 4.20 -6.60
N GLU A 92 -12.26 4.56 -5.36
CA GLU A 92 -10.85 4.68 -4.95
C GLU A 92 -10.12 3.33 -5.00
N LEU A 93 -10.73 2.28 -4.44
CA LEU A 93 -10.13 0.94 -4.52
C LEU A 93 -10.08 0.42 -5.95
N HIS A 94 -11.08 0.72 -6.77
CA HIS A 94 -11.09 0.34 -8.18
C HIS A 94 -9.98 1.04 -8.95
N ASN A 95 -9.76 2.34 -8.74
CA ASN A 95 -8.64 3.08 -9.32
C ASN A 95 -7.30 2.47 -8.91
N ALA A 96 -7.13 2.13 -7.62
CA ALA A 96 -5.95 1.42 -7.16
C ALA A 96 -5.81 0.04 -7.82
N LEU A 97 -6.90 -0.69 -8.01
CA LEU A 97 -6.91 -2.00 -8.65
C LEU A 97 -6.54 -1.92 -10.14
N ARG A 98 -7.03 -0.89 -10.85
CA ARG A 98 -6.76 -0.66 -12.29
C ARG A 98 -5.36 -0.11 -12.56
N ASN A 99 -4.62 0.28 -11.53
CA ASN A 99 -3.23 0.74 -11.62
C ASN A 99 -2.26 -0.36 -11.15
N GLU A 100 -1.04 -0.38 -11.68
CA GLU A 100 0.03 -1.28 -11.24
C GLU A 100 1.14 -0.56 -10.45
N ARG A 101 1.23 0.77 -10.56
CA ARG A 101 2.35 1.56 -10.02
C ARG A 101 2.16 1.90 -8.56
N CYS A 102 3.27 2.04 -7.85
CA CYS A 102 3.33 2.64 -6.53
C CYS A 102 2.89 4.11 -6.61
N ALA A 103 2.19 4.61 -5.61
CA ALA A 103 1.72 5.99 -5.57
C ALA A 103 2.84 7.03 -5.43
N THR A 104 4.04 6.62 -4.98
CA THR A 104 5.14 7.56 -4.69
C THR A 104 6.40 7.33 -5.54
N CYS A 105 6.44 6.29 -6.36
CA CYS A 105 7.61 5.98 -7.19
C CYS A 105 7.20 5.15 -8.43
N PRO A 106 8.05 5.01 -9.45
CA PRO A 106 7.69 4.33 -10.70
C PRO A 106 7.67 2.80 -10.59
N GLU A 107 7.92 2.22 -9.42
CA GLU A 107 7.94 0.77 -9.21
C GLU A 107 6.54 0.15 -9.13
N TYR A 108 6.46 -1.17 -9.29
CA TYR A 108 5.20 -1.90 -9.13
C TYR A 108 4.74 -1.89 -7.66
N GLY A 109 3.53 -1.39 -7.43
CA GLY A 109 2.92 -1.30 -6.11
C GLY A 109 2.21 -2.61 -5.75
N VAL A 110 2.94 -3.59 -5.21
CA VAL A 110 2.41 -4.92 -4.88
C VAL A 110 1.54 -4.95 -3.60
N TYR A 111 1.51 -3.85 -2.85
CA TYR A 111 0.71 -3.72 -1.63
C TYR A 111 -0.30 -2.60 -1.74
N LEU A 112 -1.40 -2.72 -1.01
CA LEU A 112 -2.30 -1.60 -0.70
C LEU A 112 -1.94 -1.08 0.69
N PHE A 113 -1.67 0.22 0.82
CA PHE A 113 -1.57 0.86 2.12
C PHE A 113 -2.97 1.22 2.62
N LEU A 114 -3.46 0.48 3.61
CA LEU A 114 -4.86 0.51 4.02
C LEU A 114 -5.36 1.91 4.43
N PRO A 115 -4.58 2.75 5.15
CA PRO A 115 -5.08 4.06 5.58
C PRO A 115 -5.38 5.05 4.46
N THR A 116 -4.77 4.91 3.27
CA THR A 116 -4.98 5.82 2.14
C THR A 116 -5.57 5.13 0.91
N CYS A 117 -5.69 3.79 0.94
CA CYS A 117 -6.03 2.96 -0.21
C CYS A 117 -5.17 3.21 -1.46
N GLU A 118 -3.91 3.58 -1.25
CA GLU A 118 -2.95 3.76 -2.33
C GLU A 118 -2.04 2.54 -2.49
N ARG A 119 -1.64 2.25 -3.73
CA ARG A 119 -0.66 1.21 -4.02
C ARG A 119 0.73 1.61 -3.50
N CYS A 120 1.47 0.65 -2.96
CA CYS A 120 2.79 0.87 -2.40
C CYS A 120 3.73 -0.30 -2.75
N CYS A 121 4.95 0.01 -3.21
CA CYS A 121 5.98 -1.01 -3.39
C CYS A 121 6.66 -1.33 -2.04
N TRP A 122 7.42 -2.43 -1.98
CA TRP A 122 8.12 -2.81 -0.75
C TRP A 122 9.11 -1.75 -0.27
N GLN A 123 9.84 -1.12 -1.20
CA GLN A 123 10.84 -0.11 -0.85
C GLN A 123 10.18 1.11 -0.22
N CYS A 124 9.12 1.67 -0.85
CA CYS A 124 8.40 2.80 -0.29
C CYS A 124 7.75 2.47 1.05
N LEU A 125 7.21 1.26 1.23
CA LEU A 125 6.68 0.84 2.53
C LEU A 125 7.77 0.87 3.62
N ARG A 126 9.01 0.51 3.28
CA ARG A 126 10.16 0.49 4.20
C ARG A 126 10.73 1.89 4.47
N SER A 127 10.97 2.65 3.41
CA SER A 127 11.76 3.89 3.48
C SER A 127 10.91 5.15 3.59
N ASN A 128 9.71 5.18 3.03
CA ASN A 128 8.88 6.39 3.00
C ASN A 128 8.13 6.56 4.34
N PRO A 129 8.42 7.62 5.13
CA PRO A 129 7.74 7.86 6.40
C PRO A 129 6.22 8.01 6.28
N THR A 130 5.72 8.52 5.14
CA THR A 130 4.27 8.71 4.92
C THR A 130 3.51 7.39 4.77
N ARG A 131 4.22 6.28 4.47
CA ARG A 131 3.67 4.92 4.35
C ARG A 131 3.74 4.13 5.67
N ARG A 132 3.84 4.85 6.80
CA ARG A 132 3.93 4.28 8.14
C ARG A 132 2.69 4.58 8.95
N VAL A 133 2.47 3.73 9.94
CA VAL A 133 1.50 3.95 11.00
C VAL A 133 2.23 4.02 12.34
N VAL A 134 1.73 4.85 13.25
CA VAL A 134 2.29 5.08 14.58
C VAL A 134 1.18 5.08 15.62
N SER A 135 1.53 4.97 16.91
CA SER A 135 0.53 5.15 17.96
C SER A 135 0.06 6.61 18.00
N PRO A 136 -1.18 6.89 18.46
CA PRO A 136 -1.68 8.24 18.65
C PRO A 136 -0.73 9.12 19.48
N THR A 137 -0.11 8.57 20.54
CA THR A 137 0.87 9.28 21.37
C THR A 137 2.15 9.64 20.59
N ALA A 138 2.64 8.73 19.74
CA ALA A 138 3.82 8.99 18.91
C ALA A 138 3.52 10.05 17.82
N ALA A 139 2.32 10.02 17.24
CA ALA A 139 1.85 11.07 16.34
C ALA A 139 1.76 12.43 17.08
N ALA A 140 1.15 12.45 18.25
CA ALA A 140 1.03 13.66 19.08
C ALA A 140 2.39 14.29 19.37
N LYS A 141 3.36 13.47 19.76
CA LYS A 141 4.73 13.93 20.00
C LYS A 141 5.41 14.42 18.72
N THR A 142 5.34 13.66 17.64
CA THR A 142 6.06 13.97 16.40
C THR A 142 5.54 15.23 15.70
N PHE A 143 4.22 15.44 15.73
CA PHE A 143 3.54 16.53 15.03
C PHE A 143 3.07 17.65 15.98
N ALA A 144 3.50 17.64 17.24
CA ALA A 144 3.07 18.57 18.28
C ALA A 144 1.53 18.76 18.36
N LEU A 145 0.77 17.66 18.23
CA LEU A 145 -0.70 17.69 18.20
C LEU A 145 -1.28 17.74 19.61
N SER A 146 -2.30 18.57 19.81
CA SER A 146 -3.12 18.56 21.02
C SER A 146 -4.01 17.31 21.08
N PRO A 147 -4.50 16.90 22.27
CA PRO A 147 -5.42 15.76 22.39
C PRO A 147 -6.67 15.89 21.52
N LYS A 148 -7.22 17.10 21.37
CA LYS A 148 -8.38 17.38 20.50
C LYS A 148 -8.04 17.15 19.02
N MET A 149 -6.83 17.51 18.59
CA MET A 149 -6.38 17.27 17.22
C MET A 149 -6.16 15.79 16.95
N VAL A 150 -5.60 15.04 17.91
CA VAL A 150 -5.41 13.59 17.76
C VAL A 150 -6.75 12.85 17.60
N GLN A 151 -7.82 13.31 18.26
CA GLN A 151 -9.16 12.73 18.09
C GLN A 151 -9.74 12.91 16.68
N ARG A 152 -9.24 13.87 15.89
CA ARG A 152 -9.65 14.08 14.50
C ARG A 152 -8.98 13.10 13.53
N LEU A 153 -7.92 12.40 13.95
CA LEU A 153 -7.21 11.48 13.08
C LEU A 153 -8.00 10.17 12.92
N PRO A 154 -8.12 9.64 11.68
CA PRO A 154 -8.66 8.32 11.47
C PRO A 154 -7.84 7.26 12.21
N VAL A 155 -8.52 6.42 13.01
CA VAL A 155 -7.88 5.38 13.80
C VAL A 155 -8.02 4.03 13.10
N MET A 156 -6.88 3.41 12.86
CA MET A 156 -6.77 2.03 12.40
C MET A 156 -6.55 1.10 13.59
N PHE A 157 -7.24 -0.04 13.61
CA PHE A 157 -6.94 -1.13 14.53
C PHE A 157 -6.09 -2.20 13.82
N SER A 158 -4.95 -2.58 14.38
CA SER A 158 -4.14 -3.65 13.78
C SER A 158 -4.78 -5.03 14.01
N ILE A 159 -4.60 -5.93 13.05
CA ILE A 159 -5.14 -7.30 13.11
C ILE A 159 -4.15 -8.20 13.86
N PRO A 160 -4.54 -8.88 14.95
CA PRO A 160 -3.67 -9.88 15.58
C PRO A 160 -3.20 -10.94 14.58
N GLY A 161 -1.92 -11.31 14.61
CA GLY A 161 -1.37 -12.32 13.69
C GLY A 161 0.11 -12.17 13.40
N THR A 162 0.56 -12.91 12.39
CA THR A 162 1.95 -12.95 11.94
C THR A 162 2.18 -12.01 10.77
N TYR A 163 3.08 -11.06 10.95
CA TYR A 163 3.43 -10.09 9.92
C TYR A 163 4.70 -10.55 9.18
N GLY A 164 4.50 -11.17 8.02
CA GLY A 164 5.55 -11.89 7.27
C GLY A 164 6.75 -11.07 6.80
N VAL A 165 6.73 -9.74 6.91
CA VAL A 165 7.89 -8.91 6.52
C VAL A 165 8.91 -8.80 7.65
N VAL A 166 8.45 -8.89 8.91
CA VAL A 166 9.32 -8.81 10.11
C VAL A 166 9.40 -10.14 10.85
N CYS A 167 8.64 -11.16 10.38
CA CYS A 167 8.43 -12.42 11.08
C CYS A 167 8.02 -12.23 12.56
N LYS A 168 7.26 -11.17 12.83
CA LYS A 168 6.73 -10.87 14.17
C LYS A 168 5.30 -11.34 14.27
N SER A 169 5.02 -12.18 15.27
CA SER A 169 3.66 -12.53 15.66
C SER A 169 3.26 -11.69 16.86
N THR A 170 2.04 -11.16 16.83
CA THR A 170 1.44 -10.45 17.97
C THR A 170 -0.02 -10.84 18.09
N GLN A 171 -0.44 -11.20 19.30
CA GLN A 171 -1.85 -11.42 19.63
C GLN A 171 -2.55 -10.11 20.04
N LYS A 172 -1.79 -9.01 20.16
CA LYS A 172 -2.32 -7.70 20.53
C LYS A 172 -2.81 -6.94 19.30
N SER A 173 -3.99 -6.33 19.42
CA SER A 173 -4.45 -5.28 18.51
C SER A 173 -3.98 -3.91 19.02
N TYR A 174 -3.40 -3.12 18.13
CA TYR A 174 -2.91 -1.77 18.40
C TYR A 174 -3.83 -0.73 17.78
N ARG A 175 -4.04 0.38 18.50
CA ARG A 175 -4.63 1.60 17.96
C ARG A 175 -3.54 2.40 17.27
N LEU A 176 -3.69 2.65 15.98
CA LEU A 176 -2.69 3.26 15.12
C LEU A 176 -3.30 4.39 14.29
N VAL A 177 -2.48 5.35 13.90
CA VAL A 177 -2.82 6.44 12.98
C VAL A 177 -1.77 6.50 11.88
N SER A 178 -2.16 6.90 10.66
CA SER A 178 -1.19 7.07 9.58
C SER A 178 -0.40 8.35 9.75
N VAL A 179 0.88 8.29 9.37
CA VAL A 179 1.74 9.47 9.31
C VAL A 179 1.23 10.45 8.24
N SER A 180 0.67 9.94 7.14
CA SER A 180 0.05 10.77 6.09
C SER A 180 -1.15 11.58 6.60
N ALA A 181 -2.08 10.96 7.34
CA ALA A 181 -3.23 11.71 7.88
C ALA A 181 -2.79 12.74 8.93
N ALA A 182 -1.76 12.44 9.73
CA ALA A 182 -1.19 13.41 10.64
C ALA A 182 -0.52 14.59 9.90
N LYS A 183 0.21 14.31 8.81
CA LYS A 183 0.77 15.32 7.90
C LYS A 183 -0.32 16.21 7.31
N GLU A 184 -1.35 15.62 6.71
CA GLU A 184 -2.48 16.34 6.12
C GLU A 184 -3.21 17.21 7.14
N LEU A 185 -3.42 16.70 8.36
CA LEU A 185 -4.05 17.45 9.43
C LEU A 185 -3.23 18.69 9.81
N VAL A 186 -1.91 18.58 10.00
CA VAL A 186 -1.11 19.76 10.36
C VAL A 186 -1.02 20.76 9.22
N VAL A 187 -0.91 20.31 7.97
CA VAL A 187 -0.94 21.21 6.80
C VAL A 187 -2.27 21.97 6.76
N SER A 188 -3.40 21.30 7.00
CA SER A 188 -4.71 21.97 7.04
C SER A 188 -4.84 23.03 8.13
N ILE A 189 -4.05 22.92 9.22
CA ILE A 189 -4.09 23.86 10.35
C ILE A 189 -3.15 25.04 10.11
N TYR A 190 -1.95 24.78 9.60
CA TYR A 190 -0.89 25.79 9.44
C TYR A 190 -0.85 26.39 8.02
N GLY A 191 -1.69 25.91 7.11
CA GLY A 191 -1.84 26.41 5.74
C GLY A 191 -0.83 25.83 4.74
N SER A 192 0.39 25.53 5.18
CA SER A 192 1.44 24.94 4.33
C SER A 192 2.31 23.94 5.09
N ALA A 193 3.12 23.18 4.33
CA ALA A 193 4.09 22.25 4.88
C ALA A 193 5.20 22.98 5.66
N GLU A 194 5.69 24.09 5.12
CA GLU A 194 6.77 24.90 5.67
C GLU A 194 6.35 25.48 7.02
N ASN A 195 5.17 26.12 7.07
CA ASN A 195 4.61 26.68 8.29
C ASN A 195 4.38 25.61 9.36
N ALA A 196 3.92 24.42 8.94
CA ALA A 196 3.73 23.31 9.86
C ALA A 196 5.07 22.85 10.48
N ILE A 197 6.11 22.68 9.66
CA ILE A 197 7.45 22.28 10.13
C ILE A 197 8.00 23.32 11.10
N GLU A 198 7.97 24.60 10.73
CA GLU A 198 8.49 25.70 11.56
C GLU A 198 7.77 25.76 12.92
N ALA A 199 6.43 25.71 12.91
CA ALA A 199 5.64 25.72 14.13
C ALA A 199 5.90 24.50 15.03
N ILE A 200 6.11 23.32 14.46
CA ILE A 200 6.42 22.11 15.23
C ILE A 200 7.82 22.20 15.84
N ILE A 201 8.83 22.61 15.06
CA ILE A 201 10.22 22.75 15.53
C ILE A 201 10.30 23.81 16.63
N HIS A 202 9.62 24.95 16.48
CA HIS A 202 9.58 26.00 17.49
C HIS A 202 9.00 25.49 18.82
N ARG A 203 7.97 24.65 18.77
CA ARG A 203 7.36 24.05 19.98
C ARG A 203 8.22 22.95 20.60
N GLN A 204 8.99 22.24 19.80
CA GLN A 204 9.79 21.09 20.23
C GLN A 204 11.13 21.05 19.48
N PRO A 205 12.15 21.80 19.94
CA PRO A 205 13.45 21.83 19.30
C PRO A 205 14.15 20.48 19.49
N ASN A 206 14.08 19.63 18.46
CA ASN A 206 14.73 18.33 18.42
C ASN A 206 15.20 18.05 16.99
N GLU A 207 16.52 17.94 16.82
CA GLU A 207 17.15 17.77 15.51
C GLU A 207 16.70 16.49 14.78
N GLN A 208 16.57 15.38 15.50
CA GLN A 208 16.10 14.11 14.92
C GLN A 208 14.63 14.21 14.49
N THR A 209 13.80 14.96 15.22
CA THR A 209 12.41 15.23 14.81
C THR A 209 12.37 16.16 13.60
N ALA A 210 13.20 17.20 13.55
CA ALA A 210 13.29 18.12 12.41
C ALA A 210 13.66 17.36 11.12
N ARG A 211 14.72 16.53 11.14
CA ARG A 211 15.10 15.69 9.99
C ARG A 211 13.99 14.72 9.58
N TYR A 212 13.30 14.12 10.54
CA TYR A 212 12.19 13.21 10.26
C TYR A 212 10.99 13.93 9.64
N LEU A 213 10.66 15.14 10.11
CA LEU A 213 9.62 15.98 9.52
C LEU A 213 10.02 16.38 8.10
N GLN A 214 11.24 16.86 7.87
CA GLN A 214 11.74 17.14 6.52
C GLN A 214 11.54 15.94 5.59
N ALA A 215 11.86 14.71 6.03
CA ALA A 215 11.62 13.50 5.24
C ALA A 215 10.12 13.17 5.01
N ILE A 216 9.22 13.52 5.92
CA ILE A 216 7.76 13.37 5.74
C ILE A 216 7.20 14.37 4.73
N PHE A 217 7.72 15.60 4.77
CA PHE A 217 7.24 16.74 3.98
C PHE A 217 7.93 16.89 2.64
N SER A 218 9.11 16.27 2.45
CA SER A 218 9.76 16.20 1.16
C SER A 218 8.84 15.56 0.13
N ASP A 219 8.73 16.19 -1.04
CA ASP A 219 8.03 15.58 -2.16
C ASP A 219 8.71 14.27 -2.53
N SER A 220 7.90 13.25 -2.78
CA SER A 220 8.42 11.98 -3.27
C SER A 220 8.98 12.22 -4.67
N THR A 221 10.30 12.29 -4.77
CA THR A 221 10.96 12.33 -6.06
C THR A 221 10.56 11.09 -6.84
N CYS A 222 10.29 11.23 -8.14
CA CYS A 222 9.95 10.11 -9.04
C CYS A 222 11.10 9.09 -9.22
N LEU A 223 12.13 9.17 -8.38
CA LEU A 223 13.34 8.38 -8.44
C LEU A 223 13.17 7.05 -7.72
N ASP A 224 13.96 6.08 -8.14
CA ASP A 224 14.04 4.77 -7.50
C ASP A 224 14.77 4.89 -6.15
N SER A 225 14.00 4.95 -5.06
CA SER A 225 14.54 5.09 -3.70
C SER A 225 15.48 3.97 -3.27
N LEU A 226 15.55 2.85 -4.00
CA LEU A 226 16.53 1.81 -3.74
C LEU A 226 17.93 2.20 -4.24
N MET A 227 18.02 3.03 -5.27
CA MET A 227 19.27 3.41 -5.94
C MET A 227 19.86 4.72 -5.43
N ILE A 228 19.28 5.30 -4.38
CA ILE A 228 19.75 6.53 -3.73
C ILE A 228 20.39 6.17 -2.38
N PRO A 229 21.49 6.83 -1.96
CA PRO A 229 22.11 6.60 -0.65
C PRO A 229 21.09 6.63 0.50
N ASP A 230 21.31 5.81 1.51
CA ASP A 230 20.49 5.87 2.71
C ASP A 230 20.83 7.16 3.46
N GLN A 231 19.82 8.00 3.68
CA GLN A 231 20.01 9.25 4.41
C GLN A 231 20.16 9.02 5.92
N GLY A 232 20.04 7.79 6.43
CA GLY A 232 20.20 7.46 7.85
C GLY A 232 19.10 8.04 8.76
N ASN A 233 18.12 8.73 8.17
CA ASN A 233 17.07 9.46 8.87
C ASN A 233 15.85 8.59 9.25
N ALA A 234 15.86 7.32 8.85
CA ALA A 234 14.73 6.41 9.04
C ALA A 234 14.64 5.90 10.48
N ARG A 235 13.68 6.41 11.27
CA ARG A 235 13.30 5.82 12.55
C ARG A 235 12.91 4.35 12.37
N VAL A 236 13.19 3.50 13.37
CA VAL A 236 12.74 2.11 13.36
C VAL A 236 11.20 2.07 13.29
N ASP A 237 10.68 1.48 12.23
CA ASP A 237 9.25 1.28 12.08
C ASP A 237 8.80 0.07 12.91
N ARG A 238 8.30 0.37 14.11
CA ARG A 238 7.78 -0.63 15.06
C ARG A 238 6.61 -1.43 14.50
N TYR A 239 5.81 -0.83 13.61
CA TYR A 239 4.56 -1.38 13.09
C TYR A 239 4.69 -1.72 11.60
N PHE A 240 5.92 -1.96 11.14
CA PHE A 240 6.21 -2.20 9.74
C PHE A 240 5.38 -3.36 9.18
N GLY A 241 4.64 -3.06 8.11
CA GLY A 241 3.76 -4.02 7.46
C GLY A 241 2.44 -4.30 8.17
N MET A 242 2.09 -3.61 9.27
CA MET A 242 0.80 -3.78 9.95
C MET A 242 -0.37 -3.04 9.28
N ALA A 243 -0.07 -2.10 8.38
CA ALA A 243 -1.06 -1.27 7.67
C ALA A 243 -1.11 -1.53 6.16
N SER A 244 -0.63 -2.69 5.72
CA SER A 244 -0.58 -3.04 4.30
C SER A 244 -0.91 -4.50 4.06
N ILE A 245 -1.47 -4.77 2.89
CA ILE A 245 -1.87 -6.10 2.43
C ILE A 245 -1.42 -6.32 0.98
N PRO A 246 -1.06 -7.55 0.55
CA PRO A 246 -0.90 -7.86 -0.86
C PRO A 246 -2.13 -7.44 -1.66
N PHE A 247 -1.89 -6.82 -2.81
CA PHE A 247 -2.97 -6.25 -3.60
C PHE A 247 -2.70 -6.47 -5.09
N PRO A 248 -3.59 -7.15 -5.82
CA PRO A 248 -3.39 -7.39 -7.25
C PRO A 248 -3.56 -6.10 -8.06
N SER A 249 -3.08 -6.10 -9.29
CA SER A 249 -3.49 -5.14 -10.32
C SER A 249 -4.38 -5.83 -11.36
N LEU A 250 -5.28 -5.08 -11.97
CA LEU A 250 -6.26 -5.54 -12.95
C LEU A 250 -6.11 -4.70 -14.22
N THR A 251 -5.37 -5.22 -15.20
CA THR A 251 -5.11 -4.50 -16.46
C THR A 251 -6.33 -4.54 -17.38
N THR A 252 -6.90 -5.73 -17.57
CA THR A 252 -8.20 -5.97 -18.23
C THR A 252 -9.11 -6.70 -17.25
N PRO A 253 -10.44 -6.78 -17.48
CA PRO A 253 -11.37 -7.42 -16.55
C PRO A 253 -11.01 -8.87 -16.15
N ASP A 254 -10.17 -9.55 -16.93
CA ASP A 254 -9.81 -10.95 -16.72
C ASP A 254 -8.31 -11.17 -16.43
N ILE A 255 -7.47 -10.14 -16.59
CA ILE A 255 -6.01 -10.25 -16.35
C ILE A 255 -5.68 -9.63 -15.00
N VAL A 256 -5.51 -10.51 -14.02
CA VAL A 256 -5.10 -10.17 -12.64
C VAL A 256 -3.61 -10.47 -12.47
N GLU A 257 -2.84 -9.48 -12.04
CA GLU A 257 -1.42 -9.66 -11.71
C GLU A 257 -1.15 -9.41 -10.21
N HIS A 258 -0.48 -10.36 -9.56
CA HIS A 258 -0.10 -10.25 -8.15
C HIS A 258 1.31 -9.68 -7.92
N GLY A 259 1.98 -9.27 -9.00
CA GLY A 259 3.41 -8.94 -8.99
C GLY A 259 4.28 -10.20 -8.98
N LEU A 260 5.39 -10.13 -9.70
CA LEU A 260 6.36 -11.21 -9.87
C LEU A 260 7.74 -10.78 -9.38
N TRP A 261 8.48 -11.72 -8.79
CA TRP A 261 9.84 -11.52 -8.31
C TRP A 261 10.85 -12.29 -9.16
N CYS A 262 12.05 -11.75 -9.30
CA CYS A 262 13.10 -12.34 -10.12
C CYS A 262 13.95 -13.33 -9.31
N LYS A 263 13.92 -14.61 -9.67
CA LYS A 263 14.82 -15.64 -9.09
C LYS A 263 16.31 -15.30 -9.30
N GLY A 264 16.65 -14.62 -10.40
CA GLY A 264 18.00 -14.13 -10.64
C GLY A 264 18.46 -13.09 -9.60
N CYS A 265 17.58 -12.18 -9.17
CA CYS A 265 17.90 -11.24 -8.08
C CYS A 265 18.12 -12.00 -6.76
N GLU A 266 17.27 -12.97 -6.46
CA GLU A 266 17.39 -13.81 -5.26
C GLU A 266 18.71 -14.58 -5.25
N TRP A 267 19.05 -15.24 -6.37
CA TRP A 267 20.31 -15.93 -6.53
C TRP A 267 21.50 -14.98 -6.37
N THR A 268 21.47 -13.80 -6.99
CA THR A 268 22.53 -12.79 -6.87
C THR A 268 22.73 -12.39 -5.41
N TYR A 269 21.65 -12.12 -4.68
CA TYR A 269 21.73 -11.79 -3.27
C TYR A 269 22.30 -12.94 -2.44
N LYS A 270 21.93 -14.19 -2.73
CA LYS A 270 22.50 -15.36 -2.06
C LYS A 270 24.01 -15.47 -2.29
N GLN A 271 24.48 -15.33 -3.54
CA GLN A 271 25.92 -15.35 -3.84
C GLN A 271 26.67 -14.21 -3.13
N TYR A 272 26.04 -13.03 -3.01
CA TYR A 272 26.60 -11.92 -2.24
C TYR A 272 26.75 -12.27 -0.76
N LYS A 273 25.71 -12.86 -0.13
CA LYS A 273 25.76 -13.30 1.28
C LYS A 273 26.81 -14.38 1.52
N ASP A 274 26.98 -15.27 0.55
CA ASP A 274 28.01 -16.32 0.57
C ASP A 274 29.42 -15.78 0.21
N ARG A 275 29.57 -14.47 -0.03
CA ARG A 275 30.83 -13.80 -0.41
C ARG A 275 31.45 -14.35 -1.71
N ARG A 276 30.61 -14.82 -2.63
CA ARG A 276 31.01 -15.41 -3.92
C ARG A 276 30.95 -14.42 -5.09
N LEU A 277 30.37 -13.23 -4.91
CA LEU A 277 30.40 -12.19 -5.94
C LEU A 277 31.69 -11.39 -5.90
N SER A 278 32.29 -11.15 -7.06
CA SER A 278 33.45 -10.27 -7.19
C SER A 278 33.07 -8.80 -6.98
N ALA A 279 34.03 -7.98 -6.56
CA ALA A 279 33.83 -6.54 -6.38
C ALA A 279 33.38 -5.84 -7.68
N TYR A 280 33.88 -6.30 -8.83
CA TYR A 280 33.47 -5.81 -10.15
C TYR A 280 31.98 -6.02 -10.43
N VAL A 281 31.47 -7.22 -10.14
CA VAL A 281 30.04 -7.53 -10.31
C VAL A 281 29.18 -6.66 -9.38
N ILE A 282 29.61 -6.48 -8.14
CA ILE A 282 28.89 -5.63 -7.17
C ILE A 282 28.83 -4.18 -7.69
N ALA A 283 29.95 -3.62 -8.15
CA ALA A 283 30.01 -2.25 -8.66
C ALA A 283 29.14 -2.01 -9.91
N ASN A 284 28.92 -3.05 -10.73
CA ASN A 284 28.02 -2.95 -11.90
C ASN A 284 26.52 -2.98 -11.53
N ILE A 285 26.17 -3.44 -10.33
CA ILE A 285 24.77 -3.58 -9.89
C ILE A 285 24.39 -2.51 -8.87
N VAL A 286 25.33 -2.16 -7.98
CA VAL A 286 25.10 -1.29 -6.83
C VAL A 286 25.81 0.04 -7.06
N PRO A 287 25.09 1.18 -6.98
CA PRO A 287 25.72 2.50 -7.02
C PRO A 287 26.81 2.65 -5.95
N THR A 288 27.90 3.35 -6.25
CA THR A 288 29.10 3.47 -5.39
C THR A 288 28.79 3.95 -3.97
N ASP A 289 27.84 4.87 -3.83
CA ASP A 289 27.48 5.48 -2.54
C ASP A 289 26.36 4.73 -1.81
N CYS A 290 26.00 3.53 -2.29
CA CYS A 290 24.94 2.71 -1.72
C CYS A 290 25.50 1.47 -1.01
N ASN A 291 24.90 1.12 0.13
CA ASN A 291 25.18 -0.14 0.80
C ASN A 291 24.74 -1.35 -0.08
N PRO A 292 25.64 -2.28 -0.45
CA PRO A 292 25.31 -3.40 -1.32
C PRO A 292 24.25 -4.36 -0.75
N ASP A 293 24.29 -4.67 0.54
CA ASP A 293 23.31 -5.56 1.18
C ASP A 293 21.90 -4.97 1.06
N ARG A 294 21.75 -3.67 1.31
CA ARG A 294 20.48 -2.95 1.16
C ARG A 294 19.94 -3.00 -0.27
N VAL A 295 20.78 -2.68 -1.26
CA VAL A 295 20.36 -2.63 -2.67
C VAL A 295 20.00 -4.01 -3.18
N LEU A 296 20.88 -4.99 -3.01
CA LEU A 296 20.66 -6.35 -3.50
C LEU A 296 19.43 -6.98 -2.82
N PHE A 297 19.26 -6.80 -1.51
CA PHE A 297 18.06 -7.29 -0.81
C PHE A 297 16.78 -6.59 -1.30
N GLY A 298 16.82 -5.28 -1.54
CA GLY A 298 15.68 -4.56 -2.11
C GLY A 298 15.33 -5.02 -3.53
N MET A 299 16.32 -5.42 -4.34
CA MET A 299 16.09 -5.98 -5.67
C MET A 299 15.36 -7.33 -5.61
N VAL A 300 15.65 -8.16 -4.59
CA VAL A 300 14.90 -9.40 -4.31
C VAL A 300 13.45 -9.09 -4.00
N ARG A 301 13.17 -7.99 -3.28
CA ARG A 301 11.81 -7.60 -2.87
C ARG A 301 11.05 -6.77 -3.91
N ARG A 302 11.70 -6.40 -5.02
CA ARG A 302 11.09 -5.63 -6.11
C ARG A 302 10.15 -6.52 -6.92
N ALA A 303 8.85 -6.32 -6.73
CA ALA A 303 7.83 -6.90 -7.57
C ALA A 303 7.79 -6.20 -8.94
N ARG A 304 7.33 -6.92 -9.97
CA ARG A 304 7.19 -6.43 -11.35
C ARG A 304 5.92 -6.99 -11.98
N SER A 305 5.34 -6.28 -12.94
CA SER A 305 4.38 -6.89 -13.85
C SER A 305 5.04 -7.92 -14.75
N ARG A 306 4.26 -8.75 -15.44
CA ARG A 306 4.79 -9.78 -16.36
C ARG A 306 5.69 -9.18 -17.44
N ILE A 307 5.26 -8.08 -18.04
CA ILE A 307 6.02 -7.36 -19.08
C ILE A 307 7.33 -6.81 -18.49
N ARG A 308 7.28 -6.14 -17.34
CA ARG A 308 8.47 -5.57 -16.70
C ARG A 308 9.45 -6.63 -16.21
N LEU A 309 8.97 -7.78 -15.74
CA LEU A 309 9.84 -8.90 -15.39
C LEU A 309 10.56 -9.45 -16.62
N SER A 310 9.84 -9.64 -17.72
CA SER A 310 10.40 -10.16 -18.98
C SER A 310 11.50 -9.24 -19.55
N ALA A 311 11.33 -7.92 -19.43
CA ALA A 311 12.38 -6.96 -19.79
C ALA A 311 13.57 -6.99 -18.82
N HIS A 312 13.31 -7.15 -17.52
CA HIS A 312 14.33 -7.17 -16.48
C HIS A 312 15.27 -8.38 -16.59
N ILE A 313 14.75 -9.58 -16.82
CA ILE A 313 15.56 -10.81 -16.82
C ILE A 313 16.65 -10.81 -17.90
N ARG A 314 16.44 -10.08 -19.01
CA ARG A 314 17.43 -9.94 -20.09
C ARG A 314 18.73 -9.28 -19.65
N HIS A 315 18.66 -8.44 -18.63
CA HIS A 315 19.79 -7.65 -18.11
C HIS A 315 20.12 -7.98 -16.64
N CYS A 316 19.46 -8.98 -16.06
CA CYS A 316 19.68 -9.38 -14.67
C CYS A 316 20.86 -10.35 -14.60
N TYR A 317 21.94 -9.94 -13.92
CA TYR A 317 23.14 -10.76 -13.71
C TYR A 317 22.79 -12.20 -13.28
N GLY A 318 22.11 -12.38 -12.15
CA GLY A 318 21.79 -13.72 -11.68
C GLY A 318 20.79 -14.48 -12.55
N ALA A 319 19.95 -13.80 -13.35
CA ALA A 319 19.08 -14.51 -14.29
C ALA A 319 19.91 -15.09 -15.45
N GLN A 320 20.89 -14.33 -15.95
CA GLN A 320 21.81 -14.80 -16.99
C GLN A 320 22.66 -15.99 -16.49
N GLN A 321 23.13 -15.95 -15.24
CA GLN A 321 23.87 -17.07 -14.64
C GLN A 321 23.00 -18.33 -14.54
N LEU A 322 21.78 -18.22 -14.03
CA LEU A 322 20.86 -19.35 -13.92
C LEU A 322 20.49 -19.97 -15.27
N LEU A 323 20.36 -19.15 -16.32
CA LEU A 323 20.07 -19.64 -17.67
C LEU A 323 21.28 -20.33 -18.31
N ALA A 324 22.49 -19.84 -18.04
CA ALA A 324 23.72 -20.49 -18.49
C ALA A 324 23.91 -21.87 -17.86
N ASP A 325 23.64 -22.00 -16.55
CA ASP A 325 23.74 -23.28 -15.84
C ASP A 325 22.73 -24.33 -16.34
N GLN A 326 21.54 -23.90 -16.78
CA GLN A 326 20.52 -24.80 -17.34
C GLN A 326 20.86 -25.31 -18.74
N GLY A 327 21.55 -24.51 -19.56
CA GLY A 327 22.00 -24.94 -20.89
C GLY A 327 23.15 -25.96 -20.87
N VAL A 328 23.80 -26.17 -19.72
CA VAL A 328 24.89 -27.15 -19.56
C VAL A 328 24.37 -28.54 -19.13
N GLN A 329 23.13 -28.64 -18.65
CA GLN A 329 22.55 -29.91 -18.19
C GLN A 329 21.78 -30.70 -19.27
N GLU A 330 21.55 -30.11 -20.45
CA GLU A 330 20.88 -30.76 -21.59
C GLU A 330 21.85 -31.16 -22.73
N GLY A 331 23.16 -31.16 -22.46
CA GLY A 331 24.22 -31.57 -23.39
C GLY A 331 24.81 -32.94 -23.06
#